data_AF-A0AAW4QKV8-F1
#
_entry.id   AF-A0AAW4QKV8-F1
#
_cell.length_a   1.000
_cell.length_b   1.000
_cell.length_c   1.000
_cell.angle_alpha   90.00
_cell.angle_beta   90.00
_cell.angle_gamma   90.00
#
_symmetry.space_group_name_H-M   'P 1'
#
loop_
_entity.id
_entity.type
_entity.pdbx_description
1 polymer ?
#
loop_
_entity_poly.entity_id
_entity_poly.type
_entity_poly.pdbx_seq_one_letter_code
_entity_poly.pdbx_strand_id
1 'polypeptide(L)'
;MAQVRIELKNKKGKKEVFEKLETTGKDYRLALQTIKKLNAEKIMVWDQLDIYLAFAVEIFKADKLTSDQILDGLPSETTRETLDGLLGQVMGIESDPDPEAKK
;
A
#
# COMPACT_ATOMS: atom_id res chain seq x y z
N MET A 1 -13.93 10.60 0.74
CA MET A 1 -12.95 10.37 -0.34
C MET A 1 -11.98 9.34 0.18
N ALA A 2 -11.51 8.39 -0.62
CA ALA A 2 -10.63 7.34 -0.13
C ALA A 2 -9.24 7.92 0.18
N GLN A 3 -8.80 7.74 1.43
CA GLN A 3 -7.50 8.14 1.95
C GLN A 3 -6.60 6.90 1.98
N VAL A 4 -5.34 7.07 1.59
CA VAL A 4 -4.36 5.97 1.57
C VAL A 4 -3.21 6.32 2.48
N ARG A 5 -2.86 5.40 3.38
CA ARG A 5 -1.84 5.59 4.41
C ARG A 5 -0.99 4.34 4.56
N ILE A 6 0.31 4.54 4.64
CA ILE A 6 1.26 3.53 5.07
C ILE A 6 2.12 4.06 6.23
N GLU A 7 2.38 3.20 7.19
CA GLU A 7 3.25 3.49 8.33
C GLU A 7 4.50 2.63 8.25
N LEU A 8 5.67 3.27 8.30
CA LEU A 8 6.96 2.62 8.16
C LEU A 8 7.84 2.95 9.37
N LYS A 9 8.70 2.03 9.77
CA LYS A 9 9.79 2.33 10.71
C LYS A 9 11.01 2.77 9.94
N ASN A 10 11.55 3.95 10.22
CA ASN A 10 12.79 4.38 9.61
C ASN A 10 14.01 3.71 10.28
N LYS A 11 15.21 3.93 9.71
CA LYS A 11 16.47 3.35 10.20
C LYS A 11 16.83 3.74 11.65
N LYS A 12 16.15 4.73 12.23
CA LYS A 12 16.31 5.15 13.64
C LYS A 12 15.23 4.53 14.55
N GLY A 13 14.44 3.59 14.03
CA GLY A 13 13.32 2.96 14.73
C GLY A 13 12.12 3.89 14.92
N LYS A 14 12.09 5.08 14.29
CA LYS A 14 10.98 6.02 14.41
C LYS A 14 9.91 5.71 13.38
N LYS A 15 8.65 5.89 13.78
CA LYS A 15 7.50 5.76 12.90
C LYS A 15 7.40 6.95 11.96
N GLU A 16 7.36 6.68 10.66
CA GLU A 16 7.10 7.63 9.58
C GLU A 16 5.77 7.25 8.92
N VAL A 17 4.94 8.24 8.68
CA VAL A 17 3.61 8.07 8.09
C VAL A 17 3.63 8.75 6.72
N PHE A 18 3.30 7.99 5.69
CA PHE A 18 3.13 8.47 4.33
C PHE A 18 1.64 8.42 4.01
N GLU A 19 1.10 9.53 3.50
CA GLU A 19 -0.34 9.70 3.39
C GLU A 19 -0.71 10.45 2.12
N LYS A 20 -1.71 9.91 1.41
CA LYS A 20 -2.35 10.54 0.26
C LYS A 20 -3.83 10.74 0.58
N LEU A 21 -4.20 11.99 0.87
CA LEU A 21 -5.54 12.41 1.28
C LEU A 21 -6.58 12.35 0.16
N GLU A 22 -6.14 12.51 -1.10
CA GLU A 22 -7.03 12.57 -2.26
C GLU A 22 -6.60 11.57 -3.32
N THR A 23 -7.17 10.36 -3.24
CA THR A 23 -7.08 9.42 -4.37
C THR A 23 -7.97 9.87 -5.52
N THR A 24 -7.49 9.63 -6.73
CA THR A 24 -8.15 10.00 -7.99
C THR A 24 -8.56 8.75 -8.76
N GLY A 25 -9.39 8.91 -9.81
CA GLY A 25 -9.71 7.81 -10.72
C GLY A 25 -8.47 7.20 -11.42
N LYS A 26 -7.34 7.92 -11.48
CA LYS A 26 -6.07 7.35 -11.95
C LYS A 26 -5.51 6.34 -10.96
N ASP A 27 -5.61 6.62 -9.66
CA ASP A 27 -5.18 5.72 -8.60
C ASP A 27 -6.06 4.47 -8.57
N TYR A 28 -7.37 4.63 -8.73
CA TYR A 28 -8.31 3.50 -8.86
C TYR A 28 -7.98 2.61 -10.07
N ARG A 29 -7.73 3.21 -11.25
CA ARG A 29 -7.29 2.47 -12.43
C ARG A 29 -5.97 1.74 -12.19
N LEU A 30 -5.03 2.37 -11.49
CA LEU A 30 -3.76 1.76 -11.14
C LEU A 30 -3.98 0.54 -10.24
N ALA A 31 -4.84 0.62 -9.22
CA ALA A 31 -5.20 -0.50 -8.36
C ALA A 31 -5.80 -1.67 -9.16
N LEU A 32 -6.73 -1.40 -10.09
CA LEU A 32 -7.29 -2.43 -10.98
C LEU A 32 -6.21 -3.09 -11.86
N GLN A 33 -5.26 -2.31 -12.37
CA GLN A 33 -4.13 -2.85 -13.14
C GLN A 33 -3.22 -3.73 -12.28
N THR A 34 -2.96 -3.33 -11.03
CA THR A 34 -2.21 -4.12 -10.06
C THR A 34 -2.91 -5.46 -9.79
N ILE A 35 -4.20 -5.45 -9.51
CA ILE A 35 -5.01 -6.67 -9.28
C ILE A 35 -4.97 -7.58 -10.51
N LYS A 36 -5.09 -7.02 -11.72
CA LYS A 36 -4.96 -7.80 -12.96
C LYS A 36 -3.60 -8.51 -13.06
N LYS A 37 -2.51 -7.84 -12.70
CA LYS A 37 -1.16 -8.42 -12.71
C LYS A 37 -1.00 -9.49 -11.62
N LEU A 38 -1.53 -9.26 -10.41
CA LEU A 38 -1.51 -10.23 -9.31
C LEU A 38 -2.29 -11.51 -9.62
N ASN A 39 -3.34 -11.42 -10.44
CA ASN A 39 -4.13 -12.56 -10.89
C ASN A 39 -3.62 -13.18 -12.21
N ALA A 40 -2.45 -12.77 -12.71
CA ALA A 40 -1.89 -13.37 -13.91
C ALA A 40 -1.53 -14.84 -13.66
N GLU A 41 -1.76 -15.69 -14.66
CA GLU A 41 -1.40 -17.10 -14.57
C GLU A 41 0.11 -17.26 -14.35
N LYS A 42 0.48 -18.18 -13.43
CA LYS A 42 1.87 -18.55 -13.11
C LYS A 42 2.73 -17.45 -12.49
N ILE A 43 2.12 -16.46 -11.85
CA ILE A 43 2.91 -15.45 -11.13
C ILE A 43 3.54 -16.01 -9.86
N MET A 44 4.84 -15.82 -9.69
CA MET A 44 5.56 -16.29 -8.51
C MET A 44 5.40 -15.31 -7.34
N VAL A 45 5.62 -15.78 -6.12
CA VAL A 45 5.40 -14.97 -4.90
C VAL A 45 6.32 -13.74 -4.85
N TRP A 46 7.56 -13.84 -5.36
CA TRP A 46 8.45 -12.68 -5.45
C TRP A 46 7.97 -11.66 -6.48
N ASP A 47 7.43 -12.10 -7.61
CA ASP A 47 6.86 -11.18 -8.62
C ASP A 47 5.62 -10.46 -8.08
N GLN A 48 4.83 -11.13 -7.23
CA GLN A 48 3.72 -10.49 -6.52
C GLN A 48 4.23 -9.37 -5.60
N LEU A 49 5.31 -9.61 -4.85
CA LEU A 49 5.92 -8.60 -3.98
C LEU A 49 6.38 -7.38 -4.79
N ASP A 50 7.06 -7.59 -5.91
CA ASP A 50 7.50 -6.50 -6.79
C ASP A 50 6.32 -5.68 -7.35
N ILE A 51 5.21 -6.34 -7.69
CA ILE A 51 3.99 -5.66 -8.14
C ILE A 51 3.39 -4.79 -7.03
N TYR A 52 3.33 -5.32 -5.80
CA TYR A 52 2.85 -4.56 -4.65
C TYR A 52 3.74 -3.34 -4.35
N LEU A 53 5.06 -3.50 -4.39
CA LEU A 53 6.02 -2.42 -4.17
C LEU A 53 5.90 -1.34 -5.24
N ALA A 54 5.79 -1.73 -6.51
CA ALA A 54 5.61 -0.80 -7.61
C ALA A 54 4.32 0.01 -7.47
N PHE A 55 3.24 -0.63 -7.02
CA PHE A 55 1.99 0.05 -6.72
C PHE A 55 2.14 1.08 -5.60
N ALA A 56 2.71 0.69 -4.46
CA ALA A 56 2.90 1.59 -3.33
C ALA A 56 3.76 2.81 -3.69
N VAL A 57 4.87 2.60 -4.40
CA VAL A 57 5.74 3.71 -4.86
C VAL A 57 5.01 4.66 -5.80
N GLU A 58 4.21 4.15 -6.73
CA GLU A 58 3.44 5.02 -7.65
C GLU A 58 2.33 5.80 -6.93
N ILE A 59 1.68 5.22 -5.91
CA ILE A 59 0.69 5.91 -5.08
C ILE A 59 1.34 7.06 -4.29
N PHE A 60 2.45 6.78 -3.62
CA PHE A 60 3.18 7.73 -2.76
C PHE A 60 4.32 8.47 -3.47
N LYS A 61 4.25 8.56 -4.81
CA LYS A 61 5.30 9.20 -5.64
C LYS A 61 5.58 10.65 -5.24
N ALA A 62 4.57 11.35 -4.74
CA ALA A 62 4.69 12.72 -4.23
C ALA A 62 5.62 12.81 -3.01
N ASP A 63 5.62 11.79 -2.16
CA ASP A 63 6.38 11.73 -0.91
C ASP A 63 7.79 11.15 -1.07
N LYS A 64 8.21 10.86 -2.31
CA LYS A 64 9.51 10.24 -2.65
C LYS A 64 9.72 8.89 -1.94
N LEU A 65 8.64 8.19 -1.62
CA LEU A 65 8.72 6.85 -1.02
C LEU A 65 9.34 5.86 -2.01
N THR A 66 10.31 5.07 -1.55
CA THR A 66 11.02 4.06 -2.35
C THR A 66 10.69 2.65 -1.88
N SER A 67 10.88 1.67 -2.76
CA SER A 67 10.70 0.24 -2.43
C SER A 67 11.59 -0.19 -1.26
N ASP A 68 12.84 0.27 -1.23
CA ASP A 68 13.77 -0.01 -0.12
C ASP A 68 13.26 0.54 1.21
N GLN A 69 12.70 1.75 1.24
CA GLN A 69 12.13 2.31 2.48
C GLN A 69 10.93 1.52 2.99
N ILE A 70 10.12 0.98 2.07
CA ILE A 70 8.98 0.13 2.41
C ILE A 70 9.49 -1.19 3.00
N LEU A 71 10.47 -1.82 2.35
CA LEU A 71 11.03 -3.11 2.80
C LEU A 71 11.81 -2.99 4.11
N ASP A 72 12.61 -1.94 4.28
CA ASP A 72 13.32 -1.64 5.54
C ASP A 72 12.34 -1.28 6.67
N GLY A 73 11.18 -0.71 6.31
CA GLY A 73 10.25 -0.13 7.26
C GLY A 73 9.12 -1.04 7.72
N LEU A 74 8.88 -2.15 7.03
CA LEU A 74 7.86 -3.13 7.38
C LEU A 74 8.48 -4.40 7.98
N PRO A 75 7.86 -4.98 9.02
CA PRO A 75 8.15 -6.35 9.42
C PRO A 75 7.90 -7.34 8.26
N SER A 76 8.76 -8.35 8.11
CA SER A 76 8.62 -9.36 7.05
C SER A 76 7.28 -10.11 7.11
N GLU A 77 6.74 -10.29 8.31
CA GLU A 77 5.47 -10.95 8.59
C GLU A 77 4.24 -10.15 8.11
N THR A 78 4.27 -8.82 8.21
CA THR A 78 3.14 -7.95 7.83
C THR A 78 3.32 -7.27 6.48
N THR A 79 4.46 -7.44 5.81
CA THR A 79 4.80 -6.74 4.55
C THR A 79 3.73 -6.95 3.48
N ARG A 80 3.35 -8.21 3.23
CA ARG A 80 2.34 -8.55 2.22
C ARG A 80 0.97 -7.97 2.57
N GLU A 81 0.51 -8.18 3.80
CA GLU A 81 -0.80 -7.73 4.27
C GLU A 81 -0.93 -6.20 4.22
N THR A 82 0.11 -5.48 4.66
CA THR A 82 0.13 -4.01 4.63
C THR A 82 0.03 -3.49 3.20
N LEU A 83 0.75 -4.10 2.26
CA LEU A 83 0.73 -3.71 0.86
C LEU A 83 -0.58 -4.06 0.15
N ASP A 84 -1.21 -5.17 0.53
CA ASP A 84 -2.54 -5.55 0.05
C ASP A 84 -3.63 -4.59 0.58
N GLY A 85 -3.52 -4.20 1.86
CA GLY A 85 -4.37 -3.18 2.47
C GLY A 85 -4.35 -1.84 1.74
N LEU A 86 -3.22 -1.44 1.16
CA LEU A 86 -3.15 -0.23 0.31
C LEU A 86 -4.02 -0.32 -0.93
N LEU A 87 -4.13 -1.50 -1.56
CA LEU A 87 -5.04 -1.71 -2.69
C LEU A 87 -6.49 -1.58 -2.22
N GLY A 88 -6.82 -2.16 -1.07
CA GLY A 88 -8.13 -2.02 -0.44
C GLY A 88 -8.51 -0.56 -0.21
N GLN A 89 -7.61 0.20 0.42
CA GLN A 89 -7.79 1.64 0.67
C GLN A 89 -8.06 2.44 -0.61
N VAL A 90 -7.28 2.22 -1.68
CA VAL A 90 -7.48 2.91 -2.97
C VAL A 90 -8.81 2.53 -3.62
N MET A 91 -9.24 1.28 -3.48
CA MET A 91 -10.51 0.81 -4.04
C MET A 91 -11.72 1.23 -3.20
N GLY A 92 -11.52 1.88 -2.05
CA GLY A 92 -12.60 2.17 -1.10
C GLY A 92 -13.17 0.91 -0.46
N ILE A 93 -12.41 -0.18 -0.46
CA ILE A 93 -12.71 -1.36 0.36
C ILE A 93 -12.13 -1.03 1.73
N GLU A 94 -12.99 -0.52 2.63
CA GLU A 94 -12.62 -0.30 4.03
C GLU A 94 -12.16 -1.63 4.63
N SER A 95 -10.85 -1.77 4.86
CA SER A 95 -10.35 -2.64 5.92
C SER A 95 -10.51 -1.87 7.21
N ASP A 96 -11.76 -1.74 7.64
CA ASP A 96 -12.08 -1.19 8.93
C ASP A 96 -11.63 -2.19 10.00
N PRO A 97 -10.75 -1.77 10.91
CA PRO A 97 -11.15 -1.79 12.28
C PRO A 97 -11.36 -0.35 12.69
N ASP A 98 -12.61 0.09 12.75
CA ASP A 98 -13.01 1.31 13.43
C ASP A 98 -13.03 1.01 14.94
N PRO A 99 -12.06 1.43 15.76
CA PRO A 99 -12.20 1.39 17.21
C PRO A 99 -13.02 2.56 17.78
N GLU A 100 -13.50 3.51 16.96
CA GLU A 100 -14.15 4.74 17.44
C GLU A 100 -15.59 4.97 16.94
N ALA A 101 -16.23 3.97 16.33
CA ALA A 101 -17.67 3.96 16.08
C ALA A 101 -18.50 3.70 17.36
N LYS A 102 -18.18 4.36 18.49
CA LYS A 102 -19.11 4.59 19.61
C LYS A 102 -18.74 5.88 20.34
N LYS A 103 -19.37 6.98 19.93
CA LYS A 103 -19.63 8.12 20.80
C LYS A 103 -21.13 8.34 20.89
#